data_AF-A0A9X0WAV4-F1
#
_entry.id   AF-A0A9X0WAV4-F1
#
_cell.length_a   1.000
_cell.length_b   1.000
_cell.length_c   1.000
_cell.angle_alpha   90.00
_cell.angle_beta   90.00
_cell.angle_gamma   90.00
#
_symmetry.space_group_name_H-M   'P 1'
#
loop_
_entity.id
_entity.type
_entity.pdbx_description
1 polymer ?
#
loop_
_entity_poly.entity_id
_entity_poly.type
_entity_poly.pdbx_seq_one_letter_code
_entity_poly.pdbx_strand_id
1 'polypeptide(L)'
;MINNPTRIARISLLIALSVVVGSACANQPLGERTDALVVERATSSHYHFSRVRVEPEAGSISVSGEVARVIPHRGMIPGKVRISLLGADGQLLEQTEVTPMRRNRQDLSAHFYVRLGAASGAGQTVRLEHSGG
;
A
#
# COMPACT_ATOMS: atom_id res chain seq x y z
N MET A 1 17.65 -67.83 22.43
CA MET A 1 19.05 -68.15 22.86
C MET A 1 19.89 -67.94 21.61
N ILE A 2 20.81 -66.99 21.46
CA ILE A 2 21.73 -66.30 22.38
C ILE A 2 22.05 -64.92 21.76
N ASN A 3 22.05 -63.89 22.62
CA ASN A 3 22.63 -62.57 22.37
C ASN A 3 24.15 -62.70 22.11
N ASN A 4 24.73 -61.89 21.22
CA ASN A 4 25.76 -60.96 21.70
C ASN A 4 26.13 -59.82 20.73
N PRO A 5 26.60 -58.69 21.28
CA PRO A 5 26.68 -57.38 20.64
C PRO A 5 28.13 -57.04 20.22
N THR A 6 28.38 -55.75 19.95
CA THR A 6 29.66 -55.03 19.68
C THR A 6 29.92 -54.78 18.18
N ARG A 7 30.38 -53.62 17.71
CA ARG A 7 30.79 -52.34 18.29
C ARG A 7 30.90 -51.33 17.13
N ILE A 8 30.50 -50.09 17.40
CA ILE A 8 31.21 -48.84 17.05
C ILE A 8 31.80 -48.71 15.64
N ALA A 9 31.22 -47.83 14.83
CA ALA A 9 31.99 -46.92 13.99
C ALA A 9 31.21 -45.60 13.86
N ARG A 10 31.63 -44.62 14.66
CA ARG A 10 31.24 -43.21 14.52
C ARG A 10 31.85 -42.70 13.22
N ILE A 11 31.03 -42.44 12.21
CA ILE A 11 31.46 -41.66 11.05
C ILE A 11 30.74 -40.32 11.14
N SER A 12 31.45 -39.37 11.74
CA SER A 12 31.14 -37.95 11.71
C SER A 12 31.24 -37.47 10.27
N LEU A 13 30.12 -37.34 9.57
CA LEU A 13 30.07 -36.66 8.29
C LEU A 13 29.66 -35.21 8.53
N LEU A 14 30.68 -34.36 8.63
CA LEU A 14 30.58 -32.91 8.49
C LEU A 14 30.10 -32.58 7.07
N ILE A 15 28.80 -32.34 6.91
CA ILE A 15 28.27 -31.66 5.71
C ILE A 15 28.04 -30.20 6.11
N ALA A 16 29.04 -29.38 5.83
CA ALA A 16 28.87 -27.95 5.63
C ALA A 16 28.19 -27.77 4.27
N LEU A 17 26.99 -27.19 4.22
CA LEU A 17 26.49 -26.63 2.97
C LEU A 17 25.49 -25.49 3.18
N SER A 18 25.98 -24.31 2.79
CA SER A 18 25.28 -23.18 2.17
C SER A 18 24.24 -22.42 3.00
N VAL A 19 24.72 -21.27 3.49
CA VAL A 19 23.96 -20.06 3.73
C VAL A 19 23.23 -19.66 2.45
N VAL A 20 21.90 -19.77 2.43
CA VAL A 20 21.08 -19.04 1.44
C VAL A 20 20.73 -17.71 2.08
N VAL A 21 21.46 -16.67 1.67
CA VAL A 21 21.07 -15.29 1.89
C VAL A 21 19.89 -15.01 0.96
N GLY A 22 18.68 -15.28 1.46
CA GLY A 22 17.46 -14.76 0.85
C GLY A 22 17.39 -13.26 1.10
N SER A 23 17.94 -12.48 0.18
CA SER A 23 17.62 -11.05 0.05
C SER A 23 16.15 -10.92 -0.35
N ALA A 24 15.24 -11.08 0.62
CA ALA A 24 13.89 -10.58 0.46
C ALA A 24 14.03 -9.06 0.39
N CYS A 25 14.00 -8.51 -0.83
CA CYS A 25 13.70 -7.10 -1.05
C CYS A 25 12.36 -6.84 -0.35
N ALA A 26 12.44 -6.31 0.88
CA ALA A 26 11.32 -5.75 1.57
C ALA A 26 10.87 -4.55 0.74
N ASN A 27 9.94 -4.77 -0.19
CA ASN A 27 9.02 -3.74 -0.63
C ASN A 27 8.16 -3.40 0.58
N GLN A 28 8.72 -2.70 1.56
CA GLN A 28 7.94 -2.05 2.58
C GLN A 28 7.19 -0.92 1.88
N PRO A 29 5.84 -0.97 1.76
CA PRO A 29 5.12 0.25 1.52
C PRO A 29 5.50 1.19 2.67
N LEU A 30 6.01 2.39 2.35
CA LEU A 30 6.10 3.49 3.30
C LEU A 30 4.66 3.86 3.71
N GLY A 31 4.11 3.06 4.62
CA GLY A 31 2.93 3.38 5.39
C GLY A 31 3.38 4.21 6.56
N GLU A 32 3.20 5.52 6.45
CA GLU A 32 3.26 6.43 7.59
C GLU A 32 2.16 5.98 8.56
N ARG A 33 2.53 5.29 9.65
CA ARG A 33 1.59 4.71 10.61
C ARG A 33 0.98 5.82 11.45
N THR A 34 -0.21 6.26 11.10
CA THR A 34 -1.16 6.85 12.06
C THR A 34 -1.93 5.66 12.62
N ASP A 35 -1.63 5.24 13.85
CA ASP A 35 -1.75 3.88 14.43
C ASP A 35 -3.08 3.09 14.31
N ALA A 36 -4.10 3.58 13.61
CA ALA A 36 -5.36 2.87 13.36
C ALA A 36 -5.67 2.62 11.88
N LEU A 37 -5.09 3.39 10.95
CA LEU A 37 -5.54 3.45 9.56
C LEU A 37 -4.41 3.10 8.58
N VAL A 38 -4.68 2.16 7.67
CA VAL A 38 -3.75 1.77 6.61
C VAL A 38 -4.08 2.54 5.34
N VAL A 39 -3.05 2.97 4.61
CA VAL A 39 -3.22 3.63 3.31
C VAL A 39 -2.70 2.71 2.21
N GLU A 40 -3.60 2.26 1.34
CA GLU A 40 -3.30 1.46 0.16
C GLU A 40 -3.40 2.31 -1.11
N ARG A 41 -2.42 2.18 -2.01
CA ARG A 41 -2.40 2.85 -3.30
C ARG A 41 -2.39 1.77 -4.38
N ALA A 42 -3.47 1.66 -5.15
CA ALA A 42 -3.49 0.74 -6.26
C ALA A 42 -2.48 1.18 -7.31
N THR A 43 -1.66 0.24 -7.76
CA THR A 43 -0.62 0.49 -8.74
C THR A 43 -1.26 0.69 -10.11
N SER A 44 -0.84 1.72 -10.84
CA SER A 44 -1.19 1.94 -12.25
C SER A 44 0.08 2.13 -13.05
N SER A 45 0.11 1.62 -14.28
CA SER A 45 1.22 1.82 -15.23
C SER A 45 1.33 3.27 -15.71
N HIS A 46 0.23 4.04 -15.64
CA HIS A 46 0.14 5.36 -16.25
C HIS A 46 0.18 6.50 -15.23
N TYR A 47 -0.24 6.22 -13.99
CA TYR A 47 -0.38 7.24 -12.95
C TYR A 47 0.19 6.75 -11.63
N HIS A 48 0.74 7.69 -10.85
CA HIS A 48 1.20 7.43 -9.49
C HIS A 48 0.62 8.46 -8.53
N PHE A 49 0.45 8.05 -7.29
CA PHE A 49 0.02 8.91 -6.19
C PHE A 49 1.25 9.36 -5.39
N SER A 50 1.28 10.63 -5.01
CA SER A 50 2.31 11.22 -4.16
C SER A 50 1.68 12.14 -3.11
N ARG A 51 2.44 12.46 -2.05
CA ARG A 51 1.99 13.34 -0.95
C ARG A 51 0.62 12.96 -0.37
N VAL A 52 0.29 11.66 -0.38
CA VAL A 52 -0.99 11.19 0.14
C VAL A 52 -0.98 11.34 1.65
N ARG A 53 -1.96 12.08 2.16
CA ARG A 53 -2.18 12.26 3.59
C ARG A 53 -3.60 11.84 3.93
N VAL A 54 -3.71 11.10 5.02
CA VAL A 54 -4.99 10.73 5.60
C VAL A 54 -5.02 11.18 7.05
N GLU A 55 -5.98 12.03 7.39
CA GLU A 55 -6.11 12.61 8.73
C GLU A 55 -7.49 12.20 9.30
N PRO A 56 -7.53 11.47 10.43
CA PRO A 56 -8.78 11.22 11.12
C PRO A 56 -9.30 12.51 11.76
N GLU A 57 -10.59 12.76 11.63
CA GLU A 57 -11.31 13.89 12.22
C GLU A 57 -12.47 13.38 13.10
N ALA A 58 -13.08 14.27 13.88
CA ALA A 58 -14.24 13.90 14.71
C ALA A 58 -15.42 13.46 13.83
N GLY A 59 -15.59 12.14 13.68
CA GLY A 59 -16.65 11.52 12.88
C GLY A 59 -16.39 11.47 11.37
N SER A 60 -15.18 11.77 10.90
CA SER A 60 -14.84 11.70 9.47
C SER A 60 -13.37 11.38 9.24
N ILE A 61 -13.01 11.11 7.99
CA ILE A 61 -11.63 10.92 7.57
C ILE A 61 -11.37 11.86 6.39
N SER A 62 -10.39 12.76 6.49
CA SER A 62 -9.96 13.58 5.36
C SER A 62 -8.81 12.89 4.63
N VAL A 63 -8.92 12.82 3.30
CA VAL A 63 -7.97 12.18 2.41
C VAL A 63 -7.56 13.19 1.36
N SER A 64 -6.26 13.47 1.28
CA SER A 64 -5.70 14.39 0.31
C SER A 64 -4.45 13.80 -0.35
N GLY A 65 -4.11 14.32 -1.51
CA GLY A 65 -2.87 13.94 -2.16
C GLY A 65 -2.71 14.53 -3.54
N GLU A 66 -1.69 14.05 -4.23
CA GLU A 66 -1.41 14.37 -5.62
C GLU A 66 -1.44 13.11 -6.47
N VAL A 67 -1.91 13.26 -7.70
CA VAL A 67 -1.79 12.27 -8.76
C VAL A 67 -1.03 12.88 -9.92
N ALA A 68 -0.12 12.11 -10.52
CA ALA A 68 0.66 12.53 -11.67
C ALA A 68 0.86 11.37 -12.63
N ARG A 69 1.11 11.69 -13.90
CA ARG A 69 1.52 10.68 -14.89
C ARG A 69 2.88 10.10 -14.51
N VAL A 70 3.07 8.81 -14.73
CA VAL A 70 4.38 8.15 -14.54
C VAL A 70 5.42 8.73 -15.50
N ILE A 71 5.06 8.89 -16.77
CA ILE A 71 5.87 9.64 -17.75
C ILE A 71 5.40 11.11 -17.70
N PRO A 72 6.23 12.05 -17.23
CA PRO A 72 5.81 13.43 -17.07
C PRO A 72 5.45 14.06 -18.41
N HIS A 73 4.22 14.58 -18.50
CA HIS A 73 3.74 15.29 -19.68
C HIS A 73 2.81 16.43 -19.25
N ARG A 74 2.88 17.57 -19.94
CA ARG A 74 2.01 18.73 -19.66
C ARG A 74 0.58 18.48 -20.12
N GLY A 75 -0.39 19.03 -19.42
CA GLY A 75 -1.79 18.98 -19.85
C GLY A 75 -2.69 18.33 -18.82
N MET A 76 -3.86 17.88 -19.26
CA MET A 76 -4.85 17.30 -18.36
C MET A 76 -4.36 15.93 -17.84
N ILE A 77 -4.61 15.69 -16.55
CA ILE A 77 -4.60 14.35 -15.97
C ILE A 77 -6.05 13.86 -16.09
N PRO A 78 -6.38 13.04 -17.10
CA PRO A 78 -7.74 12.58 -17.32
C PRO A 78 -8.15 11.60 -16.23
N GLY A 79 -9.45 11.47 -16.01
CA GLY A 79 -10.02 10.49 -15.09
C GLY A 79 -10.36 11.05 -13.71
N LYS A 80 -10.56 10.13 -12.79
CA LYS A 80 -10.94 10.39 -11.40
C LYS A 80 -10.06 9.58 -10.47
N VAL A 81 -9.91 10.08 -9.26
CA VAL A 81 -9.41 9.30 -8.13
C VAL A 81 -10.61 8.71 -7.42
N ARG A 82 -10.66 7.39 -7.30
CA ARG A 82 -11.59 6.67 -6.45
C ARG A 82 -10.92 6.43 -5.10
N ILE A 83 -11.61 6.82 -4.05
CA ILE A 83 -11.18 6.64 -2.66
C ILE A 83 -12.20 5.73 -1.99
N SER A 84 -11.73 4.60 -1.48
CA SER A 84 -12.55 3.60 -0.79
C SER A 84 -12.07 3.47 0.64
N LEU A 85 -12.98 3.50 1.60
CA LEU A 85 -12.72 3.11 2.98
C LEU A 85 -13.16 1.66 3.17
N LEU A 86 -12.22 0.81 3.54
CA LEU A 86 -12.44 -0.60 3.82
C LEU A 86 -12.37 -0.83 5.32
N GLY A 87 -13.24 -1.70 5.83
CA GLY A 87 -13.19 -2.21 7.19
C GLY A 87 -12.00 -3.17 7.41
N ALA A 88 -11.78 -3.57 8.66
CA ALA A 88 -10.72 -4.52 9.01
C ALA A 88 -10.91 -5.92 8.39
N ASP A 89 -12.14 -6.25 7.99
CA ASP A 89 -12.53 -7.46 7.27
C ASP A 89 -12.48 -7.29 5.73
N GLY A 90 -12.09 -6.11 5.25
CA GLY A 90 -12.09 -5.77 3.83
C GLY A 90 -13.45 -5.38 3.26
N GLN A 91 -14.52 -5.29 4.07
CA GLN A 91 -15.81 -4.78 3.62
C GLN A 91 -15.70 -3.32 3.19
N LEU A 92 -16.39 -2.94 2.12
CA LEU A 92 -16.49 -1.56 1.71
C LEU A 92 -17.42 -0.80 2.67
N LEU A 93 -16.86 0.16 3.42
CA LEU A 93 -17.62 1.03 4.33
C LEU A 93 -18.13 2.27 3.62
N GLU A 94 -17.27 2.90 2.81
CA GLU A 94 -17.61 4.13 2.08
C GLU A 94 -16.78 4.22 0.80
N GLN A 95 -17.32 4.85 -0.24
CA GLN A 95 -16.62 5.13 -1.49
C GLN A 95 -16.98 6.50 -2.02
N THR A 96 -15.98 7.24 -2.48
CA THR A 96 -16.17 8.52 -3.19
C THR A 96 -15.24 8.58 -4.41
N GLU A 97 -15.68 9.28 -5.46
CA GLU A 97 -14.82 9.64 -6.59
C GLU A 97 -14.63 11.15 -6.66
N VAL A 98 -13.42 11.59 -6.97
CA VAL A 98 -13.07 13.00 -7.14
C VAL A 98 -12.26 13.22 -8.40
N THR A 99 -12.58 14.29 -9.12
CA THR A 99 -11.77 14.74 -10.25
C THR A 99 -10.57 15.53 -9.72
N PRO A 100 -9.33 15.07 -9.90
CA PRO A 100 -8.17 15.78 -9.41
C PRO A 100 -7.97 17.07 -10.21
N MET A 101 -7.58 18.15 -9.53
CA MET A 101 -7.45 19.49 -10.10
C MET A 101 -6.02 20.00 -10.02
N ARG A 102 -5.55 20.56 -11.13
CA ARG A 102 -4.25 21.23 -11.18
C ARG A 102 -4.39 22.65 -10.65
N ARG A 103 -3.36 23.15 -9.97
CA ARG A 103 -3.35 24.54 -9.51
C ARG A 103 -3.20 25.51 -10.68
N ASN A 104 -2.38 25.17 -11.67
CA ASN A 104 -2.21 25.93 -12.91
C ASN A 104 -1.89 25.03 -14.12
N ARG A 105 -1.83 25.61 -15.33
CA ARG A 105 -1.56 24.90 -16.61
C ARG A 105 -0.09 24.47 -16.81
N GLN A 106 0.82 24.87 -15.94
CA GLN A 106 2.24 24.49 -15.97
C GLN A 106 2.58 23.31 -15.06
N ASP A 107 1.79 23.03 -14.01
CA ASP A 107 1.99 21.90 -13.08
C ASP A 107 2.02 20.51 -13.77
N LEU A 108 2.73 19.56 -13.18
CA LEU A 108 2.80 18.18 -13.70
C LEU A 108 1.95 17.18 -12.88
N SER A 109 1.43 17.61 -11.73
CA SER A 109 0.52 16.87 -10.87
C SER A 109 -0.82 17.58 -10.73
N ALA A 110 -1.83 16.84 -10.32
CA ALA A 110 -3.14 17.34 -9.93
C ALA A 110 -3.43 16.94 -8.49
N HIS A 111 -4.01 17.86 -7.73
CA HIS A 111 -4.38 17.66 -6.34
C HIS A 111 -5.78 17.09 -6.23
N PHE A 112 -6.00 16.25 -5.22
CA PHE A 112 -7.33 15.85 -4.81
C PHE A 112 -7.49 16.00 -3.30
N TYR A 113 -8.73 16.23 -2.89
CA TYR A 113 -9.14 16.28 -1.50
C TYR A 113 -10.57 15.75 -1.42
N VAL A 114 -10.82 14.88 -0.45
CA VAL A 114 -12.13 14.34 -0.13
C VAL A 114 -12.25 14.13 1.37
N ARG A 115 -13.49 14.22 1.86
CA ARG A 115 -13.85 13.91 3.24
C ARG A 115 -14.82 12.74 3.22
N LEU A 116 -14.47 11.67 3.91
CA LEU A 116 -15.30 10.48 4.09
C LEU A 116 -16.10 10.66 5.38
N GLY A 117 -17.41 10.43 5.33
CA GLY A 117 -18.34 10.61 6.43
C GLY A 117 -18.28 9.52 7.50
N ALA A 118 -17.47 8.48 7.31
CA ALA A 118 -17.24 7.43 8.29
C ALA A 118 -16.19 7.84 9.34
N ALA A 119 -16.46 7.48 10.60
CA ALA A 119 -15.49 7.61 11.67
C ALA A 119 -14.29 6.66 11.48
N SER A 120 -13.10 7.15 11.80
CA SER A 120 -11.88 6.33 11.81
C SER A 120 -11.98 5.23 12.86
N GLY A 121 -11.68 4.00 12.45
CA GLY A 121 -11.63 2.80 13.29
C GLY A 121 -10.34 2.02 13.08
N ALA A 122 -9.98 1.18 14.06
CA ALA A 122 -8.77 0.37 13.99
C ALA A 122 -8.86 -0.68 12.86
N GLY A 123 -7.77 -0.86 12.12
CA GLY A 123 -7.68 -1.85 11.04
C GLY A 123 -8.41 -1.43 9.76
N GLN A 124 -8.98 -0.23 9.70
CA GLN A 124 -9.54 0.29 8.46
C GLN A 124 -8.43 0.60 7.44
N THR A 125 -8.79 0.51 6.17
CA THR A 125 -7.88 0.77 5.06
C THR A 125 -8.49 1.80 4.11
N VAL A 126 -7.78 2.90 3.85
CA VAL A 126 -8.11 3.83 2.77
C VAL A 126 -7.38 3.39 1.51
N ARG A 127 -8.12 2.94 0.50
CA ARG A 127 -7.62 2.55 -0.80
C ARG A 127 -7.82 3.66 -1.82
N LEU A 128 -6.75 4.03 -2.51
CA LEU A 128 -6.75 5.01 -3.59
C LEU A 128 -6.53 4.32 -4.94
N GLU A 129 -7.40 4.62 -5.91
CA GLU A 129 -7.33 4.08 -7.27
C GLU A 129 -7.51 5.20 -8.29
N HIS A 130 -6.78 5.15 -9.40
CA HIS A 130 -7.01 6.06 -10.52
C HIS A 130 -7.86 5.36 -11.59
N SER A 131 -9.00 5.93 -11.94
CA SER A 131 -9.93 5.37 -12.92
C SER A 131 -10.22 6.35 -14.05
N GLY A 132 -10.12 5.90 -15.30
CA GLY A 132 -10.58 6.66 -16.47
C GLY A 132 -9.50 7.44 -17.22
N GLY A 133 -8.44 6.77 -17.66
CA GLY A 133 -7.39 7.34 -18.53
C GLY A 133 -7.04 6.41 -19.66
#